data_AF-A0A7W8RP62-F1
#
_entry.id   AF-A0A7W8RP62-F1
#
_cell.length_a   1.000
_cell.length_b   1.000
_cell.length_c   1.000
_cell.angle_alpha   90.00
_cell.angle_beta   90.00
_cell.angle_gamma   90.00
#
_symmetry.space_group_name_H-M   'P 1'
#
loop_
_entity.id
_entity.type
_entity.pdbx_description
1 polymer ?
#
loop_
_entity_poly.entity_id
_entity_poly.type
_entity_poly.pdbx_seq_one_letter_code
_entity_poly.pdbx_strand_id
1 'polypeptide(L)'
;MSLSIATQRGSLPIAWQLYVPKEWLDDRDRARRAGIPDDLAFETKPQIALAQLREALASGVAPGIVLADAGYGDQTAFRDGVTELGLLYAVGLRPSASVWALGTAPLPPRPWSGRGKPPTLLRRAPGHQPIAVKELAMQLPVNAWQTVTWREASNAALSPSFAAVRVRPAHRDYWRSTVRDEEWLLIEWPDGDTEPLKYFLTTAPGEATLEQPVLVTKMRWRIESDYQDLKREFGLGHYEGRGWRGFHPPRHAECRCIWVSDGSAIQDALRWTP
;
A
#
# COMPACT_ATOMS: atom_id res chain seq x y z
N MET A 1 15.75 -0.01 -2.27
CA MET A 1 14.45 0.07 -1.57
C MET A 1 14.65 0.77 -0.25
N SER A 2 13.71 1.60 0.17
CA SER A 2 13.77 2.23 1.50
C SER A 2 12.44 2.20 2.22
N LEU A 3 12.55 2.18 3.54
CA LEU A 3 11.51 2.52 4.48
C LEU A 3 11.81 3.91 5.04
N SER A 4 10.82 4.80 4.98
CA SER A 4 10.93 6.14 5.57
C SER A 4 9.88 6.36 6.63
N ILE A 5 10.27 7.00 7.73
CA ILE A 5 9.35 7.63 8.64
C ILE A 5 8.92 8.97 8.04
N ALA A 6 7.64 9.30 8.14
CA ALA A 6 7.14 10.61 7.74
C ALA A 6 6.23 11.23 8.78
N THR A 7 6.28 12.57 8.81
CA THR A 7 5.47 13.43 9.65
C THR A 7 4.97 14.64 8.87
N GLN A 8 4.11 15.44 9.48
CA GLN A 8 3.73 16.74 8.91
C GLN A 8 4.90 17.74 8.76
N ARG A 9 6.05 17.49 9.40
CA ARG A 9 7.22 18.36 9.31
C ARG A 9 8.22 17.91 8.24
N GLY A 10 8.13 16.65 7.80
CA GLY A 10 9.02 16.07 6.79
C GLY A 10 9.19 14.58 6.98
N SER A 11 10.09 13.99 6.20
CA SER A 11 10.36 12.56 6.18
C SER A 11 11.84 12.21 6.30
N LEU A 12 12.11 11.05 6.90
CA LEU A 12 13.46 10.53 7.15
C LEU A 12 13.54 9.04 6.78
N PRO A 13 14.45 8.63 5.88
CA PRO A 13 14.70 7.21 5.65
C PRO A 13 15.30 6.55 6.88
N ILE A 14 14.70 5.45 7.34
CA ILE A 14 15.14 4.68 8.52
C ILE A 14 15.69 3.31 8.16
N ALA A 15 15.40 2.79 6.97
CA ALA A 15 16.00 1.57 6.46
C ALA A 15 16.17 1.64 4.95
N TRP A 16 17.19 0.95 4.44
CA TRP A 16 17.41 0.79 3.00
C TRP A 16 18.09 -0.55 2.71
N GLN A 17 17.75 -1.12 1.56
CA GLN A 17 18.35 -2.34 1.04
C GLN A 17 18.39 -2.28 -0.48
N LEU A 18 19.48 -2.74 -1.09
CA LEU A 18 19.55 -2.90 -2.54
C LEU A 18 18.61 -4.02 -2.99
N TYR A 19 17.73 -3.74 -3.95
CA TYR A 19 16.95 -4.80 -4.58
C TYR A 19 17.83 -5.49 -5.62
N VAL A 20 18.04 -6.79 -5.45
CA VAL A 20 18.81 -7.61 -6.40
C VAL A 20 17.84 -8.43 -7.23
N PRO A 21 17.75 -8.19 -8.55
CA PRO A 21 16.92 -9.02 -9.44
C PRO A 21 17.39 -10.47 -9.43
N LYS A 22 16.46 -11.41 -9.58
CA LYS A 22 16.77 -12.86 -9.54
C LYS A 22 17.85 -13.29 -10.53
N GLU A 23 17.84 -12.73 -11.74
CA GLU A 23 18.86 -12.97 -12.78
C GLU A 23 20.30 -12.71 -12.32
N TRP A 24 20.52 -11.79 -11.38
CA TRP A 24 21.85 -11.54 -10.83
C TRP A 24 22.29 -12.62 -9.87
N LEU A 25 21.34 -13.29 -9.18
CA LEU A 25 21.63 -14.39 -8.27
C LEU A 25 21.76 -15.73 -9.01
N ASP A 26 21.13 -15.85 -10.18
CA ASP A 26 21.27 -17.01 -11.07
C ASP A 26 22.66 -17.04 -11.76
N ASP A 27 23.27 -15.88 -12.03
CA ASP A 27 24.67 -15.75 -12.51
C ASP A 27 25.62 -15.40 -11.36
N ARG A 28 26.13 -16.44 -10.68
CA ARG A 28 27.00 -16.27 -9.50
C ARG A 28 28.33 -15.59 -9.80
N ASP A 29 28.90 -15.77 -10.99
CA ASP A 29 30.14 -15.10 -11.35
C ASP A 29 29.93 -13.60 -11.54
N ARG A 30 28.83 -13.20 -12.18
CA ARG A 30 28.41 -11.79 -12.26
C ARG A 30 28.10 -11.22 -10.88
N ALA A 31 27.42 -11.97 -10.01
CA ALA A 31 27.11 -11.56 -8.65
C ALA A 31 28.37 -11.24 -7.83
N ARG A 32 29.35 -12.16 -7.85
CA ARG A 32 30.64 -12.02 -7.15
C ARG A 32 31.45 -10.85 -7.68
N ARG A 33 31.49 -10.65 -9.00
CA ARG A 33 32.15 -9.46 -9.61
C ARG A 33 31.53 -8.15 -9.12
N ALA A 34 30.21 -8.13 -8.87
CA ALA A 34 29.54 -6.98 -8.26
C ALA A 34 29.64 -6.92 -6.73
N GLY A 35 30.24 -7.93 -6.08
CA GLY A 35 30.43 -8.03 -4.64
C GLY A 35 29.21 -8.54 -3.86
N ILE A 36 28.21 -9.10 -4.54
CA ILE A 36 27.01 -9.67 -3.92
C ILE A 36 27.37 -10.95 -3.15
N PRO A 37 26.95 -11.13 -1.88
CA PRO A 37 27.21 -12.33 -1.09
C PRO A 37 26.62 -13.60 -1.69
N ASP A 38 27.32 -14.73 -1.54
CA ASP A 38 26.91 -16.03 -2.07
C ASP A 38 25.65 -16.57 -1.36
N ASP A 39 25.46 -16.19 -0.09
CA ASP A 39 24.32 -16.58 0.75
C ASP A 39 23.09 -15.68 0.59
N LEU A 40 23.18 -14.61 -0.21
CA LEU A 40 22.03 -13.75 -0.48
C LEU A 40 20.96 -14.53 -1.26
N ALA A 41 19.81 -14.72 -0.62
CA ALA A 41 18.61 -15.28 -1.23
C ALA A 41 17.84 -14.20 -2.01
N PHE A 42 17.13 -14.62 -3.05
CA PHE A 42 16.23 -13.72 -3.77
C PHE A 42 15.06 -13.31 -2.88
N GLU A 43 14.83 -12.01 -2.77
CA GLU A 43 13.66 -11.44 -2.10
C GLU A 43 12.93 -10.49 -3.04
N THR A 44 11.60 -10.61 -3.08
CA THR A 44 10.75 -9.67 -3.79
C THR A 44 10.68 -8.34 -3.06
N LYS A 45 10.31 -7.29 -3.77
CA LYS A 45 10.16 -5.95 -3.19
C LYS A 45 9.26 -5.91 -1.94
N PRO A 46 8.05 -6.51 -1.94
CA PRO A 46 7.22 -6.54 -0.72
C PRO A 46 7.81 -7.34 0.43
N GLN A 47 8.56 -8.42 0.16
CA GLN A 47 9.22 -9.18 1.22
C GLN A 47 10.26 -8.31 1.94
N ILE A 48 11.09 -7.60 1.19
CA ILE A 48 12.07 -6.65 1.74
C ILE A 48 11.36 -5.57 2.55
N ALA A 49 10.26 -5.00 2.03
CA ALA A 49 9.50 -3.98 2.74
C ALA A 49 8.92 -4.49 4.06
N LEU A 50 8.32 -5.68 4.09
CA LEU A 50 7.81 -6.30 5.32
C LEU A 50 8.93 -6.61 6.32
N ALA A 51 10.10 -7.05 5.85
CA ALA A 51 11.26 -7.26 6.69
C ALA A 51 11.73 -5.95 7.35
N GLN A 52 11.79 -4.86 6.57
CA GLN A 52 12.12 -3.53 7.08
C GLN A 52 11.09 -3.02 8.09
N LEU A 53 9.79 -3.23 7.86
CA LEU A 53 8.73 -2.90 8.82
C LEU A 53 8.89 -3.67 10.13
N ARG A 54 9.17 -4.98 10.04
CA ARG A 54 9.38 -5.83 11.23
C ARG A 54 10.60 -5.37 12.04
N GLU A 55 11.71 -5.08 11.37
CA GLU A 55 12.93 -4.61 12.02
C GLU A 55 12.73 -3.25 12.71
N ALA A 56 12.03 -2.32 12.05
CA ALA A 56 11.71 -1.02 12.62
C ALA A 56 10.80 -1.14 13.86
N LEU A 57 9.79 -2.03 13.83
CA LEU A 57 9.00 -2.35 15.04
C LEU A 57 9.86 -2.92 16.15
N ALA A 58 10.73 -3.89 15.84
CA ALA A 58 11.64 -4.50 16.80
C ALA A 58 12.63 -3.50 17.41
N SER A 59 13.01 -2.48 16.64
CA SER A 59 13.88 -1.38 17.07
C SER A 59 13.15 -0.28 17.86
N GLY A 60 11.85 -0.44 18.13
CA GLY A 60 11.06 0.49 18.94
C GLY A 60 10.48 1.69 18.18
N VAL A 61 10.41 1.64 16.85
CA VAL A 61 9.68 2.66 16.07
C VAL A 61 8.19 2.59 16.40
N ALA A 62 7.60 3.74 16.71
CA ALA A 62 6.19 3.83 17.08
C ALA A 62 5.28 3.33 15.93
N PRO A 63 4.28 2.46 16.21
CA PRO A 63 3.31 2.00 15.23
C PRO A 63 2.61 3.17 14.52
N GLY A 64 2.26 2.96 13.25
CA GLY A 64 1.70 4.00 12.41
C GLY A 64 0.93 3.44 11.22
N ILE A 65 0.72 4.29 10.21
CA ILE A 65 0.05 3.90 8.96
C ILE A 65 1.10 3.68 7.89
N VAL A 66 1.07 2.50 7.26
CA VAL A 66 1.91 2.16 6.12
C VAL A 66 1.30 2.73 4.83
N LEU A 67 2.03 3.59 4.14
CA LEU A 67 1.69 4.07 2.80
C LEU A 67 2.56 3.37 1.76
N ALA A 68 1.93 2.86 0.70
CA ALA A 68 2.64 2.22 -0.40
C ALA A 68 1.91 2.40 -1.73
N ASP A 69 2.61 2.15 -2.83
CA ASP A 69 2.04 2.22 -4.18
C ASP A 69 1.33 0.94 -4.62
N ALA A 70 0.70 1.00 -5.79
CA ALA A 70 -0.02 -0.14 -6.37
C ALA A 70 0.86 -1.37 -6.62
N GLY A 71 2.17 -1.19 -6.80
CA GLY A 71 3.14 -2.28 -6.88
C GLY A 71 3.21 -3.12 -5.60
N TYR A 72 2.92 -2.51 -4.44
CA TYR A 72 2.76 -3.22 -3.16
C TYR A 72 1.30 -3.51 -2.84
N GLY A 73 0.43 -2.52 -3.02
CA GLY A 73 -0.95 -2.57 -2.58
C GLY A 73 -1.80 -3.59 -3.33
N ASP A 74 -1.46 -3.98 -4.55
CA ASP A 74 -2.15 -5.11 -5.21
C ASP A 74 -1.72 -6.48 -4.65
N GLN A 75 -0.59 -6.55 -3.97
CA GLN A 75 -0.05 -7.80 -3.45
C GLN A 75 -0.72 -8.13 -2.12
N THR A 76 -1.66 -9.09 -2.17
CA THR A 76 -2.43 -9.49 -0.99
C THR A 76 -1.55 -9.94 0.17
N ALA A 77 -0.47 -10.68 -0.10
CA ALA A 77 0.47 -11.09 0.94
C ALA A 77 1.18 -9.91 1.63
N PHE A 78 1.38 -8.78 0.91
CA PHE A 78 1.92 -7.57 1.52
C PHE A 78 0.92 -6.96 2.51
N ARG A 79 -0.35 -6.80 2.09
CA ARG A 79 -1.41 -6.25 2.95
C ARG A 79 -1.67 -7.12 4.18
N ASP A 80 -1.71 -8.44 3.98
CA ASP A 80 -1.85 -9.41 5.07
C ASP A 80 -0.67 -9.31 6.04
N GLY A 81 0.57 -9.25 5.52
CA GLY A 81 1.77 -9.09 6.35
C GLY A 81 1.82 -7.77 7.14
N VAL A 82 1.34 -6.65 6.58
CA VAL A 82 1.22 -5.38 7.33
C VAL A 82 0.19 -5.51 8.45
N THR A 83 -0.93 -6.18 8.18
CA THR A 83 -1.99 -6.43 9.17
C THR A 83 -1.50 -7.36 10.30
N GLU A 84 -0.75 -8.41 9.98
CA GLU A 84 -0.14 -9.32 10.95
C GLU A 84 0.87 -8.62 11.87
N LEU A 85 1.52 -7.55 11.40
CA LEU A 85 2.38 -6.68 12.21
C LEU A 85 1.58 -5.71 13.11
N GLY A 86 0.25 -5.75 13.07
CA GLY A 86 -0.62 -4.84 13.85
C GLY A 86 -0.61 -3.40 13.34
N LEU A 87 -0.17 -3.18 12.10
CA LEU A 87 -0.09 -1.86 11.48
C LEU A 87 -1.31 -1.57 10.62
N LEU A 88 -1.76 -0.31 10.62
CA LEU A 88 -2.73 0.18 9.66
C LEU A 88 -2.03 0.46 8.32
N TYR A 89 -2.80 0.50 7.23
CA TYR A 89 -2.24 0.84 5.92
C TYR A 89 -3.20 1.68 5.09
N ALA A 90 -2.64 2.46 4.17
CA ALA A 90 -3.34 3.04 3.03
C ALA A 90 -2.46 2.88 1.78
N VAL A 91 -2.81 1.91 0.94
CA VAL A 91 -1.98 1.47 -0.20
C VAL A 91 -2.68 1.72 -1.51
N GLY A 92 -1.95 2.15 -2.53
CA GLY A 92 -2.50 2.32 -3.87
C GLY A 92 -2.93 0.98 -4.48
N LEU A 93 -3.89 1.01 -5.39
CA LEU A 93 -4.33 -0.14 -6.17
C LEU A 93 -4.27 0.18 -7.67
N ARG A 94 -4.08 -0.86 -8.49
CA ARG A 94 -4.32 -0.73 -9.94
C ARG A 94 -5.83 -0.69 -10.22
N PRO A 95 -6.27 -0.04 -11.30
CA PRO A 95 -7.68 0.01 -11.72
C PRO A 95 -8.36 -1.37 -11.86
N SER A 96 -7.57 -2.40 -12.18
CA SER A 96 -8.01 -3.79 -12.37
C SER A 96 -8.02 -4.62 -11.08
N ALA A 97 -7.59 -4.07 -9.94
CA ALA A 97 -7.70 -4.75 -8.66
C ALA A 97 -9.15 -5.14 -8.39
N SER A 98 -9.37 -6.37 -7.94
CA SER A 98 -10.73 -6.90 -7.76
C SER A 98 -11.19 -6.74 -6.32
N VAL A 99 -12.43 -6.27 -6.15
CA VAL A 99 -13.08 -6.08 -4.85
C VAL A 99 -14.51 -6.60 -4.88
N TRP A 100 -15.02 -6.96 -3.71
CA TRP A 100 -16.45 -7.16 -3.49
C TRP A 100 -17.04 -5.82 -3.05
N ALA A 101 -17.99 -5.30 -3.84
CA ALA A 101 -18.75 -4.11 -3.50
C ALA A 101 -19.57 -4.34 -2.22
N LEU A 102 -19.95 -3.27 -1.52
CA LEU A 102 -20.78 -3.35 -0.32
C LEU A 102 -22.07 -4.14 -0.60
N GLY A 103 -22.41 -5.06 0.31
CA GLY A 103 -23.57 -5.96 0.15
C GLY A 103 -23.31 -7.17 -0.75
N THR A 104 -22.14 -7.27 -1.38
CA THR A 104 -21.71 -8.46 -2.14
C THR A 104 -20.60 -9.20 -1.39
N ALA A 105 -20.56 -10.52 -1.58
CA ALA A 105 -19.58 -11.40 -0.95
C ALA A 105 -19.49 -12.73 -1.73
N PRO A 106 -18.38 -13.47 -1.58
CA PRO A 106 -18.34 -14.84 -2.05
C PRO A 106 -19.37 -15.69 -1.28
N LEU A 107 -19.92 -16.69 -1.96
CA LEU A 107 -20.89 -17.61 -1.38
C LEU A 107 -20.21 -18.56 -0.38
N PRO A 108 -20.95 -19.02 0.65
CA PRO A 108 -20.45 -20.05 1.55
C PRO A 108 -20.19 -21.37 0.81
N PRO A 109 -19.45 -22.31 1.43
CA PRO A 109 -19.29 -23.66 0.93
C PRO A 109 -20.65 -24.31 0.63
N ARG A 110 -20.68 -25.28 -0.30
CA ARG A 110 -21.93 -26.02 -0.56
C ARG A 110 -22.37 -26.76 0.70
N PRO A 111 -23.68 -26.97 0.91
CA PRO A 111 -24.14 -27.92 1.92
C PRO A 111 -23.46 -29.29 1.70
N TRP A 112 -23.02 -29.92 2.79
CA TRP A 112 -22.37 -31.21 2.71
C TRP A 112 -23.39 -32.30 2.32
N SER A 113 -23.01 -33.17 1.38
CA SER A 113 -23.88 -34.25 0.88
C SER A 113 -23.91 -35.49 1.79
N GLY A 114 -23.18 -35.49 2.91
CA GLY A 114 -23.02 -36.64 3.79
C GLY A 114 -21.98 -37.67 3.31
N ARG A 115 -21.30 -37.41 2.17
CA ARG A 115 -20.25 -38.27 1.63
C ARG A 115 -18.95 -37.49 1.41
N GLY A 116 -17.82 -38.12 1.71
CA GLY A 116 -16.49 -37.53 1.54
C GLY A 116 -16.23 -36.36 2.48
N LYS A 117 -15.14 -35.62 2.23
CA LYS A 117 -14.73 -34.47 3.06
C LYS A 117 -15.73 -33.32 2.93
N PRO A 118 -16.23 -32.75 4.04
CA PRO A 118 -17.09 -31.57 4.00
C PRO A 118 -16.43 -30.41 3.26
N PRO A 119 -17.13 -29.73 2.34
CA PRO A 119 -16.60 -28.54 1.69
C PRO A 119 -16.47 -27.40 2.70
N THR A 120 -15.30 -26.78 2.76
CA THR A 120 -15.01 -25.67 3.69
C THR A 120 -14.68 -24.36 3.01
N LEU A 121 -14.53 -24.36 1.69
CA LEU A 121 -14.04 -23.21 0.92
C LEU A 121 -15.18 -22.37 0.33
N LEU A 122 -15.00 -21.06 0.36
CA LEU A 122 -15.89 -20.08 -0.26
C LEU A 122 -15.95 -20.28 -1.77
N ARG A 123 -17.01 -19.77 -2.39
CA ARG A 123 -17.29 -19.99 -3.81
C ARG A 123 -17.67 -18.69 -4.50
N ARG A 124 -17.20 -18.52 -5.73
CA ARG A 124 -17.73 -17.53 -6.67
C ARG A 124 -18.74 -18.23 -7.58
N ALA A 125 -19.81 -17.52 -7.95
CA ALA A 125 -20.86 -18.03 -8.83
C ALA A 125 -21.33 -16.91 -9.76
N PRO A 126 -22.02 -17.20 -10.89
CA PRO A 126 -22.70 -16.17 -11.67
C PRO A 126 -23.59 -15.30 -10.77
N GLY A 127 -23.51 -13.99 -10.90
CA GLY A 127 -24.16 -13.01 -10.00
C GLY A 127 -23.44 -12.75 -8.68
N HIS A 128 -22.42 -13.54 -8.32
CA HIS A 128 -21.56 -13.38 -7.15
C HIS A 128 -20.09 -13.38 -7.58
N GLN A 129 -19.69 -12.28 -8.23
CA GLN A 129 -18.33 -12.08 -8.72
C GLN A 129 -17.80 -10.75 -8.19
N PRO A 130 -16.51 -10.67 -7.86
CA PRO A 130 -15.90 -9.38 -7.58
C PRO A 130 -15.80 -8.57 -8.87
N ILE A 131 -15.78 -7.26 -8.72
CA ILE A 131 -15.65 -6.29 -9.80
C ILE A 131 -14.32 -5.55 -9.70
N ALA A 132 -13.88 -4.96 -10.80
CA ALA A 132 -12.69 -4.11 -10.79
C ALA A 132 -12.96 -2.82 -10.00
N VAL A 133 -11.95 -2.29 -9.29
CA VAL A 133 -12.11 -1.03 -8.53
C VAL A 133 -12.53 0.14 -9.43
N LYS A 134 -12.05 0.19 -10.67
CA LYS A 134 -12.47 1.18 -11.66
C LYS A 134 -13.94 1.03 -12.04
N GLU A 135 -14.37 -0.20 -12.26
CA GLU A 135 -15.77 -0.49 -12.59
C GLU A 135 -16.70 -0.09 -11.44
N LEU A 136 -16.34 -0.43 -10.19
CA LEU A 136 -17.06 0.02 -9.00
C LEU A 136 -17.13 1.55 -8.94
N ALA A 137 -16.00 2.23 -9.14
CA ALA A 137 -15.94 3.69 -9.09
C ALA A 137 -16.87 4.37 -10.11
N MET A 138 -16.91 3.85 -11.34
CA MET A 138 -17.79 4.38 -12.39
C MET A 138 -19.28 4.15 -12.11
N GLN A 139 -19.64 3.20 -11.23
CA GLN A 139 -21.01 2.90 -10.83
C GLN A 139 -21.48 3.73 -9.61
N LEU A 140 -20.59 4.49 -8.98
CA LEU A 140 -20.95 5.27 -7.79
C LEU A 140 -21.90 6.42 -8.16
N PRO A 141 -22.96 6.64 -7.36
CA PRO A 141 -23.88 7.75 -7.60
C PRO A 141 -23.18 9.09 -7.35
N VAL A 142 -23.66 10.16 -7.99
CA VAL A 142 -23.05 11.50 -7.91
C VAL A 142 -22.91 12.00 -6.46
N ASN A 143 -23.86 11.66 -5.58
CA ASN A 143 -23.84 12.05 -4.17
C ASN A 143 -22.81 11.29 -3.30
N ALA A 144 -22.17 10.23 -3.82
CA ALA A 144 -21.06 9.57 -3.16
C ALA A 144 -19.74 10.36 -3.27
N TRP A 145 -19.69 11.33 -4.19
CA TRP A 145 -18.52 12.15 -4.45
C TRP A 145 -18.57 13.46 -3.68
N GLN A 146 -17.49 13.78 -2.98
CA GLN A 146 -17.33 15.00 -2.21
C GLN A 146 -16.00 15.65 -2.55
N THR A 147 -16.01 16.96 -2.78
CA THR A 147 -14.79 17.74 -2.95
C THR A 147 -14.10 17.92 -1.62
N VAL A 148 -12.85 17.47 -1.52
CA VAL A 148 -12.02 17.68 -0.33
C VAL A 148 -10.87 18.59 -0.72
N THR A 149 -10.83 19.80 -0.16
CA THR A 149 -9.74 20.74 -0.39
C THR A 149 -8.60 20.49 0.59
N TRP A 150 -7.38 20.32 0.06
CA TRP A 150 -6.16 20.37 0.87
C TRP A 150 -5.15 21.32 0.21
N ARG A 151 -4.22 21.87 0.98
CA ARG A 151 -3.12 22.67 0.42
C ARG A 151 -2.07 21.75 -0.18
N GLU A 152 -1.93 21.77 -1.50
CA GLU A 152 -0.79 21.20 -2.19
C GLU A 152 0.44 22.12 -2.03
N ALA A 153 1.63 21.53 -1.94
CA ALA A 153 2.89 22.29 -1.77
C ALA A 153 3.21 23.20 -2.98
N SER A 154 2.58 22.98 -4.13
CA SER A 154 2.79 23.69 -5.41
C SER A 154 1.88 24.91 -5.66
N ASN A 155 1.07 25.36 -4.70
CA ASN A 155 0.26 26.59 -4.81
C ASN A 155 -0.85 26.58 -5.89
N ALA A 156 -1.23 25.42 -6.43
CA ALA A 156 -2.43 25.26 -7.25
C ALA A 156 -3.56 24.62 -6.41
N ALA A 157 -4.75 25.23 -6.42
CA ALA A 157 -5.93 24.63 -5.78
C ALA A 157 -6.42 23.47 -6.65
N LEU A 158 -6.03 22.24 -6.30
CA LEU A 158 -6.66 21.04 -6.83
C LEU A 158 -7.90 20.75 -5.98
N SER A 159 -9.07 20.71 -6.62
CA SER A 159 -10.35 20.39 -5.97
C SER A 159 -10.90 19.03 -6.42
N PRO A 160 -10.10 17.94 -6.49
CA PRO A 160 -10.63 16.67 -6.97
C PRO A 160 -11.75 16.18 -6.06
N SER A 161 -12.68 15.50 -6.69
CA SER A 161 -13.77 14.81 -6.02
C SER A 161 -13.25 13.47 -5.48
N PHE A 162 -13.62 13.14 -4.25
CA PHE A 162 -13.30 11.87 -3.62
C PHE A 162 -14.56 11.10 -3.28
N ALA A 163 -14.46 9.78 -3.35
CA ALA A 163 -15.44 8.88 -2.77
C ALA A 163 -14.72 7.87 -1.87
N ALA A 164 -15.32 7.56 -0.72
CA ALA A 164 -14.89 6.49 0.16
C ALA A 164 -16.04 5.49 0.33
N VAL A 165 -15.81 4.23 -0.04
CA VAL A 165 -16.83 3.17 0.05
C VAL A 165 -16.26 1.94 0.73
N ARG A 166 -17.11 1.22 1.47
CA ARG A 166 -16.75 -0.06 2.11
C ARG A 166 -16.71 -1.17 1.07
N VAL A 167 -15.63 -1.93 1.05
CA VAL A 167 -15.42 -3.06 0.14
C VAL A 167 -14.74 -4.21 0.87
N ARG A 168 -14.73 -5.41 0.27
CA ARG A 168 -13.81 -6.48 0.68
C ARG A 168 -12.79 -6.74 -0.43
N PRO A 169 -11.48 -6.77 -0.16
CA PRO A 169 -10.50 -7.16 -1.16
C PRO A 169 -10.79 -8.58 -1.67
N ALA A 170 -10.75 -8.80 -2.99
CA ALA A 170 -11.05 -10.10 -3.57
C ALA A 170 -9.77 -10.77 -4.06
N HIS A 171 -9.33 -11.85 -3.40
CA HIS A 171 -8.15 -12.59 -3.83
C HIS A 171 -8.21 -14.05 -3.39
N ARG A 172 -8.11 -14.96 -4.38
CA ARG A 172 -8.11 -16.41 -4.16
C ARG A 172 -9.20 -16.86 -3.17
N ASP A 173 -10.40 -16.27 -3.25
CA ASP A 173 -11.49 -16.54 -2.29
C ASP A 173 -11.83 -18.04 -2.22
N TYR A 174 -11.68 -18.75 -3.34
CA TYR A 174 -11.85 -20.20 -3.46
C TYR A 174 -10.83 -21.05 -2.68
N TRP A 175 -9.83 -20.41 -2.03
CA TRP A 175 -8.89 -21.03 -1.10
C TRP A 175 -9.13 -20.59 0.36
N ARG A 176 -10.14 -19.77 0.63
CA ARG A 176 -10.47 -19.30 1.98
C ARG A 176 -11.72 -19.98 2.53
N SER A 177 -11.76 -20.18 3.83
CA SER A 177 -12.93 -20.65 4.58
C SER A 177 -13.75 -19.53 5.20
N THR A 178 -13.15 -18.34 5.37
CA THR A 178 -13.81 -17.15 5.90
C THR A 178 -13.80 -16.03 4.87
N VAL A 179 -14.75 -15.09 4.97
CA VAL A 179 -14.71 -13.86 4.18
C VAL A 179 -13.59 -12.95 4.70
N ARG A 180 -13.10 -12.04 3.86
CA ARG A 180 -12.20 -10.97 4.32
C ARG A 180 -13.01 -9.90 5.05
N ASP A 181 -12.34 -9.22 5.97
CA ASP A 181 -12.88 -8.04 6.62
C ASP A 181 -13.12 -6.94 5.60
N GLU A 182 -14.04 -6.04 5.96
CA GLU A 182 -14.30 -4.87 5.15
C GLU A 182 -13.20 -3.83 5.37
N GLU A 183 -12.84 -3.16 4.29
CA GLU A 183 -11.86 -2.09 4.25
C GLU A 183 -12.44 -0.92 3.46
N TRP A 184 -11.82 0.24 3.56
CA TRP A 184 -12.21 1.42 2.80
C TRP A 184 -11.50 1.44 1.45
N LEU A 185 -12.26 1.64 0.38
CA LEU A 185 -11.75 2.02 -0.93
C LEU A 185 -11.93 3.53 -1.08
N LEU A 186 -10.82 4.26 -1.05
CA LEU A 186 -10.77 5.68 -1.40
C LEU A 186 -10.47 5.83 -2.89
N ILE A 187 -11.26 6.66 -3.55
CA ILE A 187 -11.16 6.92 -4.98
C ILE A 187 -10.99 8.41 -5.19
N GLU A 188 -10.02 8.79 -6.01
CA GLU A 188 -9.77 10.17 -6.42
C GLU A 188 -10.17 10.34 -7.89
N TRP A 189 -11.09 11.27 -8.12
CA TRP A 189 -11.51 11.71 -9.45
C TRP A 189 -11.14 13.19 -9.62
N PRO A 190 -10.08 13.49 -10.39
CA PRO A 190 -9.71 14.87 -10.66
C PRO A 190 -10.71 15.59 -11.55
N ASP A 191 -10.89 16.89 -11.30
CA ASP A 191 -11.78 17.72 -12.08
C ASP A 191 -11.31 17.78 -13.55
N GLY A 192 -12.22 17.50 -14.49
CA GLY A 192 -11.96 17.53 -15.92
C GLY A 192 -11.54 16.19 -16.54
N ASP A 193 -11.23 15.17 -15.72
CA ASP A 193 -10.94 13.84 -16.23
C ASP A 193 -12.23 13.05 -16.50
N THR A 194 -12.19 12.21 -17.55
CA THR A 194 -13.33 11.35 -17.93
C THR A 194 -13.47 10.10 -17.06
N GLU A 195 -12.44 9.76 -16.27
CA GLU A 195 -12.42 8.58 -15.40
C GLU A 195 -11.60 8.81 -14.12
N PRO A 196 -11.89 8.09 -13.03
CA PRO A 196 -11.11 8.16 -11.80
C PRO A 196 -9.68 7.64 -11.99
N LEU A 197 -8.69 8.36 -11.44
CA LEU A 197 -7.27 8.09 -11.69
C LEU A 197 -6.58 7.30 -10.58
N LYS A 198 -6.95 7.51 -9.31
CA LYS A 198 -6.24 6.90 -8.18
C LYS A 198 -7.20 6.16 -7.26
N TYR A 199 -6.75 4.99 -6.83
CA TYR A 199 -7.49 4.07 -5.98
C TYR A 199 -6.60 3.70 -4.82
N PHE A 200 -7.11 3.78 -3.60
CA PHE A 200 -6.41 3.41 -2.39
C PHE A 200 -7.27 2.51 -1.53
N LEU A 201 -6.66 1.46 -1.00
CA LEU A 201 -7.26 0.57 -0.03
C LEU A 201 -6.71 0.89 1.35
N THR A 202 -7.58 1.11 2.34
CA THR A 202 -7.19 1.49 3.70
C THR A 202 -7.92 0.73 4.78
N THR A 203 -7.18 0.37 5.82
CA THR A 203 -7.68 -0.26 7.06
C THR A 203 -8.09 0.75 8.12
N ALA A 204 -8.33 2.00 7.73
CA ALA A 204 -8.90 3.00 8.62
C ALA A 204 -10.17 2.48 9.33
N PRO A 205 -10.44 2.90 10.59
CA PRO A 205 -11.63 2.49 11.34
C PRO A 205 -12.95 2.71 10.58
N GLY A 206 -13.99 1.95 10.92
CA GLY A 206 -15.30 2.02 10.24
C GLY A 206 -16.01 3.37 10.41
N GLU A 207 -15.60 4.14 11.41
CA GLU A 207 -16.14 5.45 11.77
C GLU A 207 -15.33 6.60 11.15
N ALA A 208 -14.26 6.30 10.40
CA ALA A 208 -13.39 7.31 9.81
C ALA A 208 -14.16 8.25 8.87
N THR A 209 -13.91 9.56 8.99
CA THR A 209 -14.45 10.56 8.06
C THR A 209 -13.71 10.51 6.73
N LEU A 210 -14.28 11.04 5.65
CA LEU A 210 -13.64 11.04 4.32
C LEU A 210 -12.31 11.80 4.30
N GLU A 211 -12.19 12.88 5.07
CA GLU A 211 -11.01 13.73 5.13
C GLU A 211 -9.79 13.00 5.69
N GLN A 212 -10.00 12.02 6.58
CA GLN A 212 -8.93 11.29 7.24
C GLN A 212 -8.12 10.40 6.26
N PRO A 213 -8.72 9.45 5.50
CA PRO A 213 -7.99 8.68 4.49
C PRO A 213 -7.49 9.57 3.35
N VAL A 214 -8.16 10.66 3.01
CA VAL A 214 -7.63 11.66 2.06
C VAL A 214 -6.33 12.26 2.59
N LEU A 215 -6.32 12.80 3.80
CA LEU A 215 -5.13 13.41 4.40
C LEU A 215 -3.96 12.41 4.47
N VAL A 216 -4.24 11.20 4.93
CA VAL A 216 -3.25 10.11 5.05
C VAL A 216 -2.66 9.74 3.70
N THR A 217 -3.49 9.54 2.67
CA THR A 217 -2.99 9.21 1.32
C THR A 217 -2.24 10.37 0.68
N LYS A 218 -2.62 11.63 0.96
CA LYS A 218 -1.90 12.82 0.47
C LYS A 218 -0.55 13.03 1.15
N MET A 219 -0.30 12.51 2.35
CA MET A 219 1.05 12.55 2.95
C MET A 219 2.11 11.88 2.11
N ARG A 220 1.72 10.90 1.28
CA ARG A 220 2.63 10.27 0.32
C ARG A 220 3.26 11.28 -0.65
N TRP A 221 2.48 12.22 -1.18
CA TRP A 221 2.97 13.24 -2.13
C TRP A 221 4.05 14.11 -1.50
N ARG A 222 3.88 14.46 -0.23
CA ARG A 222 4.87 15.26 0.50
C ARG A 222 6.22 14.54 0.60
N ILE A 223 6.19 13.24 0.81
CA ILE A 223 7.41 12.40 0.92
C ILE A 223 8.05 12.20 -0.45
N GLU A 224 7.23 12.12 -1.50
CA GLU A 224 7.73 12.13 -2.86
C GLU A 224 8.48 13.45 -3.15
N SER A 225 7.92 14.59 -2.73
CA SER A 225 8.56 15.91 -2.80
C SER A 225 9.85 15.99 -1.96
N ASP A 226 9.78 15.69 -0.66
CA ASP A 226 10.94 15.72 0.26
C ASP A 226 12.12 14.90 -0.29
N TYR A 227 11.83 13.77 -0.93
CA TYR A 227 12.88 12.94 -1.53
C TYR A 227 13.42 13.49 -2.85
N GLN A 228 12.62 14.19 -3.64
CA GLN A 228 13.14 14.91 -4.82
C GLN A 228 14.08 16.04 -4.37
N ASP A 229 13.71 16.75 -3.31
CA ASP A 229 14.55 17.78 -2.70
C ASP A 229 15.82 17.15 -2.12
N LEU A 230 15.71 16.05 -1.37
CA LEU A 230 16.87 15.29 -0.86
C LEU A 230 17.80 14.82 -2.01
N LYS A 231 17.22 14.36 -3.13
CA LYS A 231 17.98 13.95 -4.31
C LYS A 231 18.75 15.10 -4.94
N ARG A 232 18.11 16.27 -5.01
CA ARG A 232 18.66 17.47 -5.63
C ARG A 232 19.72 18.13 -4.75
N GLU A 233 19.47 18.25 -3.45
CA GLU A 233 20.33 18.97 -2.50
C GLU A 233 21.52 18.13 -2.03
N PHE A 234 21.34 16.81 -1.85
CA PHE A 234 22.39 15.92 -1.32
C PHE A 234 23.06 15.04 -2.39
N GLY A 235 22.78 15.29 -3.69
CA GLY A 235 23.47 14.64 -4.80
C GLY A 235 23.20 13.13 -4.94
N LEU A 236 22.06 12.64 -4.42
CA LEU A 236 21.69 11.21 -4.52
C LEU A 236 21.43 10.74 -5.96
N GLY A 237 21.25 11.67 -6.90
CA GLY A 237 21.16 11.38 -8.33
C GLY A 237 22.51 11.33 -9.07
N HIS A 238 23.62 11.71 -8.42
CA HIS A 238 24.89 12.03 -9.08
C HIS A 238 26.06 11.12 -8.66
N TYR A 239 25.79 9.83 -8.36
CA TYR A 239 26.86 8.90 -7.95
C TYR A 239 26.84 7.57 -8.71
N GLU A 240 27.93 7.29 -9.43
CA GLU A 240 28.16 6.09 -10.27
C GLU A 240 28.81 4.92 -9.49
N GLY A 241 28.30 4.60 -8.30
CA GLY A 241 28.79 3.46 -7.51
C GLY A 241 28.24 2.13 -8.03
N ARG A 242 28.95 1.47 -8.95
CA ARG A 242 28.52 0.20 -9.61
C ARG A 242 28.80 -1.10 -8.82
N GLY A 243 28.74 -1.10 -7.48
CA GLY A 243 29.08 -2.31 -6.69
C GLY A 243 28.35 -2.44 -5.35
N TRP A 244 28.08 -3.68 -4.93
CA TRP A 244 27.39 -4.07 -3.69
C TRP A 244 27.98 -3.39 -2.45
N ARG A 245 29.32 -3.38 -2.34
CA ARG A 245 30.05 -2.76 -1.21
C ARG A 245 29.90 -1.23 -1.19
N GLY A 246 29.70 -0.61 -2.35
CA GLY A 246 29.44 0.83 -2.46
C GLY A 246 28.02 1.23 -2.09
N PHE A 247 27.12 0.26 -1.91
CA PHE A 247 25.70 0.48 -1.62
C PHE A 247 25.32 0.25 -0.15
N HIS A 248 26.25 -0.27 0.67
CA HIS A 248 25.97 -0.65 2.06
C HIS A 248 25.98 0.50 3.08
N PRO A 249 26.29 1.75 2.67
CA PRO A 249 25.66 2.93 3.28
C PRO A 249 25.25 3.99 2.24
N PRO A 250 24.10 4.67 2.45
CA PRO A 250 22.82 4.51 1.71
C PRO A 250 22.94 4.72 0.18
N ARG A 251 21.84 4.88 -0.59
CA ARG A 251 21.69 5.95 -1.62
C ARG A 251 20.89 5.65 -2.90
N HIS A 252 20.41 4.43 -3.21
CA HIS A 252 19.35 4.29 -4.25
C HIS A 252 18.12 3.51 -3.76
N ALA A 253 17.02 4.23 -3.52
CA ALA A 253 15.75 3.62 -3.20
C ALA A 253 14.66 4.11 -4.16
N GLU A 254 14.54 3.40 -5.28
CA GLU A 254 13.48 3.65 -6.28
C GLU A 254 12.15 2.99 -5.90
N CYS A 255 12.08 2.24 -4.80
CA CYS A 255 10.86 1.59 -4.34
C CYS A 255 10.65 1.91 -2.87
N ARG A 256 9.49 2.52 -2.56
CA ARG A 256 9.23 3.21 -1.30
C ARG A 256 8.04 2.56 -0.60
N CYS A 257 8.31 2.01 0.58
CA CYS A 257 7.28 1.82 1.59
C CYS A 257 7.49 2.92 2.61
N ILE A 258 6.40 3.52 3.05
CA ILE A 258 6.42 4.68 3.92
C ILE A 258 5.70 4.28 5.19
N TRP A 259 6.30 4.62 6.31
CA TRP A 259 5.70 4.50 7.63
C TRP A 259 5.41 5.91 8.12
N VAL A 260 4.15 6.26 8.31
CA VAL A 260 3.79 7.53 8.95
C VAL A 260 3.70 7.27 10.45
N SER A 261 4.75 7.61 11.21
CA SER A 261 4.85 7.28 12.64
C SER A 261 4.57 8.46 13.57
N ASP A 262 4.56 9.70 13.08
CA ASP A 262 4.26 10.86 13.94
C ASP A 262 3.67 12.04 13.16
N GLY A 263 2.82 12.80 13.83
CA GLY A 263 2.07 13.90 13.29
C GLY A 263 0.87 14.04 14.18
N SER A 264 0.98 14.91 15.19
CA SER A 264 -0.09 15.22 16.12
C SER A 264 -1.44 15.41 15.44
N ALA A 265 -1.52 15.86 14.19
CA ALA A 265 -2.77 15.91 13.41
C ALA A 265 -3.32 14.55 12.93
N ILE A 266 -2.48 13.56 12.59
CA ILE A 266 -2.93 12.19 12.31
C ILE A 266 -3.22 11.46 13.61
N GLN A 267 -2.42 11.65 14.67
CA GLN A 267 -2.72 11.07 15.99
C GLN A 267 -3.96 11.73 16.64
N ASP A 268 -4.24 13.01 16.40
CA ASP A 268 -5.46 13.71 16.84
C ASP A 268 -6.67 13.30 15.98
N ALA A 269 -6.49 13.05 14.68
CA ALA A 269 -7.47 12.34 13.85
C ALA A 269 -7.61 10.86 14.24
N LEU A 270 -6.63 10.31 14.98
CA LEU A 270 -6.61 8.95 15.52
C LEU A 270 -6.89 8.89 17.04
N ARG A 271 -7.44 9.94 17.68
CA ARG A 271 -8.03 9.85 19.02
C ARG A 271 -9.29 8.99 18.95
N TRP A 272 -9.08 7.69 18.76
CA TRP A 272 -10.05 6.62 18.71
C TRP A 272 -9.91 5.81 20.01
N THR A 273 -10.61 6.24 21.04
CA THR A 273 -11.30 5.43 22.06
C THR A 273 -12.20 6.38 22.87
N PRO A 274 -13.40 5.96 23.30
CA PRO A 274 -14.31 6.79 24.11
C PRO A 274 -13.70 7.23 25.44
#